data_AF-A0A135UT20-F1
#
_entry.id   AF-A0A135UT20-F1
#
_cell.length_a   1.000
_cell.length_b   1.000
_cell.length_c   1.000
_cell.angle_alpha   90.00
_cell.angle_beta   90.00
_cell.angle_gamma   90.00
#
_symmetry.space_group_name_H-M   'P 1'
#
loop_
_entity.id
_entity.type
_entity.pdbx_description
1 polymer ?
#
loop_
_entity_poly.entity_id
_entity_poly.type
_entity_poly.pdbx_seq_one_letter_code
_entity_poly.pdbx_strand_id
1 'polypeptide(L)' 'MTVSTPQTRLSFRPATPSDTPILLPLIRSAYRGEYSRKGWTTEADLVADQRIDERGLLAKINEAE' A
#
# COMPACT_ATOMS: atom_id res chain seq x y z
N MET A 1 33.37 -14.11 -9.14
CA MET A 1 32.94 -13.69 -7.79
C MET A 1 31.43 -13.71 -7.76
N THR A 2 30.81 -14.72 -7.12
CA THR A 2 29.36 -14.82 -6.97
C THR A 2 28.92 -14.09 -5.70
N VAL A 3 28.12 -13.05 -5.85
CA VAL A 3 27.52 -12.35 -4.70
C VAL A 3 26.24 -13.09 -4.33
N SER A 4 26.20 -13.71 -3.16
CA SER A 4 25.02 -14.41 -2.66
C SER A 4 24.11 -13.38 -1.99
N THR A 5 23.05 -12.96 -2.66
CA THR A 5 22.05 -12.04 -2.10
C THR A 5 21.30 -12.75 -0.97
N PRO A 6 21.14 -12.15 0.22
CA PRO A 6 20.31 -12.74 1.26
C PRO A 6 18.87 -12.80 0.76
N GLN A 7 18.35 -14.02 0.65
CA GLN A 7 16.98 -14.28 0.21
C GLN A 7 16.07 -14.21 1.45
N THR A 8 15.52 -13.04 1.72
CA THR A 8 14.55 -12.85 2.81
C THR A 8 13.34 -13.74 2.54
N ARG A 9 13.07 -14.70 3.43
CA ARG A 9 11.83 -15.49 3.35
C ARG A 9 10.65 -14.59 3.66
N LEU A 10 9.77 -14.39 2.68
CA LEU A 10 8.50 -13.69 2.86
C LEU A 10 7.52 -14.63 3.56
N SER A 11 6.79 -14.10 4.55
CA SER A 11 5.69 -14.78 5.24
C SER A 11 4.42 -13.95 5.12
N PHE A 12 3.29 -14.60 4.90
CA PHE A 12 1.99 -13.95 4.74
C PHE A 12 1.04 -14.35 5.87
N ARG A 13 0.26 -13.40 6.36
CA ARG A 13 -0.84 -13.62 7.31
C ARG A 13 -1.99 -12.67 6.99
N PRO A 14 -3.23 -13.00 7.39
CA PRO A 14 -4.33 -12.04 7.37
C PRO A 14 -3.94 -10.76 8.13
N ALA A 15 -4.37 -9.62 7.59
CA ALA A 15 -4.25 -8.34 8.26
C ALA A 15 -5.22 -8.29 9.44
N THR A 16 -4.83 -7.56 10.48
CA THR A 16 -5.64 -7.29 11.68
C THR A 16 -5.83 -5.79 11.82
N PRO A 17 -6.82 -5.31 12.60
CA PRO A 17 -7.02 -3.88 12.81
C PRO A 17 -5.76 -3.14 13.30
N SER A 18 -4.90 -3.84 14.07
CA SER A 18 -3.63 -3.31 14.57
C SER A 18 -2.61 -2.98 13.48
N ASP A 19 -2.77 -3.52 12.27
CA ASP A 19 -1.89 -3.25 11.12
C ASP A 19 -2.23 -1.94 10.40
N THR A 20 -3.35 -1.30 10.72
CA THR A 20 -3.84 -0.08 10.07
C THR A 20 -2.80 1.05 10.02
N PRO A 21 -2.05 1.38 11.09
CA PRO A 21 -1.07 2.47 11.07
C PRO A 21 0.08 2.26 10.07
N ILE A 22 0.42 1.01 9.76
CA ILE A 22 1.50 0.67 8.81
C ILE A 22 0.97 0.45 7.38
N LEU A 23 -0.25 -0.07 7.23
CA LEU A 23 -0.86 -0.34 5.93
C LEU A 23 -1.36 0.94 5.25
N LEU A 24 -1.99 1.85 6.00
CA LEU A 24 -2.57 3.08 5.44
C LEU A 24 -1.55 3.95 4.67
N PRO A 25 -0.37 4.29 5.20
CA PRO A 25 0.62 5.07 4.45
C PRO A 25 1.19 4.30 3.26
N LEU A 26 1.38 2.98 3.39
CA LEU A 26 1.88 2.12 2.30
C LEU A 26 0.89 2.13 1.12
N ILE A 27 -0.40 1.89 1.39
CA ILE A 27 -1.45 1.88 0.36
C ILE A 27 -1.51 3.25 -0.32
N ARG A 28 -1.52 4.35 0.45
CA ARG A 28 -1.55 5.72 -0.10
C ARG A 28 -0.33 6.03 -0.96
N SER A 29 0.84 5.47 -0.64
CA SER A 29 2.06 5.64 -1.44
C SER A 29 1.97 5.01 -2.83
N ALA A 30 1.15 3.97 -3.02
CA ALA A 30 0.95 3.38 -4.35
C ALA A 30 0.30 4.36 -5.34
N TYR A 31 -0.44 5.33 -4.82
CA TYR A 31 -1.16 6.35 -5.61
C TYR A 31 -0.48 7.73 -5.57
N ARG A 32 0.67 7.86 -4.88
CA ARG A 32 1.39 9.12 -4.69
C ARG A 32 2.90 8.91 -4.79
N GLY A 33 3.59 9.72 -5.60
CA GLY A 33 5.05 9.74 -5.62
C GLY A 33 5.62 9.84 -7.03
N GLU A 34 6.94 10.03 -7.11
CA GLU A 34 7.65 10.19 -8.39
C GLU A 34 7.40 9.03 -9.38
N TYR A 35 7.29 7.80 -8.88
CA TYR A 35 7.03 6.64 -9.75
C TYR A 35 5.63 6.65 -10.35
N SER A 36 4.62 7.14 -9.60
CA SER A 36 3.25 7.30 -10.09
C SER A 36 3.15 8.46 -11.10
N ARG A 37 3.96 9.52 -10.94
CA ARG A 37 4.02 10.67 -11.87
C ARG A 37 4.77 10.42 -13.18
N LYS A 38 5.51 9.32 -13.29
CA LYS A 38 6.25 8.94 -14.51
C LYS A 38 5.40 8.18 -15.53
N GLY A 39 4.12 7.91 -15.23
CA GLY A 39 3.19 7.25 -16.14
C GLY A 39 2.57 8.20 -17.18
N TRP A 40 2.32 7.69 -18.39
CA TRP A 40 1.77 8.42 -19.55
C TRP A 40 0.34 8.97 -19.34
N THR A 41 -0.38 8.55 -18.28
CA THR A 41 -1.74 9.01 -17.93
C THR A 41 -1.79 9.55 -16.49
N THR A 42 -0.94 10.49 -16.12
CA THR A 42 -0.84 10.97 -14.73
C THR A 42 -2.12 11.71 -14.28
N GLU A 43 -3.07 10.97 -13.71
CA GLU A 43 -4.22 11.50 -12.95
C GLU A 43 -3.85 11.82 -11.49
N ALA A 44 -2.56 11.67 -11.12
CA ALA A 44 -2.09 11.91 -9.75
C ALA A 44 -2.40 13.34 -9.26
N ASP A 45 -2.51 14.28 -10.20
CA ASP A 45 -2.86 15.68 -9.93
C ASP A 45 -4.38 15.96 -10.08
N LEU A 46 -5.15 15.03 -10.68
CA LEU A 46 -6.61 15.14 -10.85
C LEU A 46 -7.38 14.53 -9.68
N VAL A 47 -6.82 13.52 -9.03
CA VAL A 47 -7.44 12.88 -7.87
C VAL A 47 -6.67 13.29 -6.62
N ALA A 48 -7.14 14.32 -5.93
CA ALA A 48 -6.58 14.79 -4.65
C ALA A 48 -7.05 13.96 -3.44
N ASP A 49 -8.02 13.07 -3.63
CA ASP A 49 -8.57 12.26 -2.54
C ASP A 49 -7.54 11.27 -1.96
N GLN A 50 -7.72 10.90 -0.70
CA GLN A 50 -6.90 9.95 0.03
C GLN A 50 -7.06 8.50 -0.45
N ARG A 51 -8.02 8.22 -1.36
CA ARG A 51 -8.42 6.91 -1.91
C ARG A 51 -9.03 5.96 -0.88
N ILE A 52 -8.47 5.93 0.32
CA ILE A 52 -8.97 5.21 1.48
C ILE A 52 -8.59 5.98 2.75
N ASP A 53 -9.52 6.05 3.69
CA ASP A 53 -9.30 6.55 5.04
C ASP A 53 -9.13 5.40 6.04
N GLU A 54 -8.81 5.73 7.29
CA GLU A 54 -8.63 4.74 8.34
C GLU A 54 -9.89 3.88 8.54
N ARG A 55 -11.07 4.49 8.49
CA ARG A 55 -12.36 3.82 8.68
C ARG A 55 -12.64 2.83 7.56
N GLY A 56 -12.44 3.23 6.31
CA GLY A 56 -12.59 2.37 5.14
C GLY A 56 -11.60 1.21 5.14
N LEU A 57 -10.37 1.44 5.57
CA LEU A 57 -9.38 0.37 5.71
C LEU A 57 -9.76 -0.62 6.83
N LEU A 58 -10.21 -0.12 7.99
CA LEU A 58 -10.71 -0.98 9.07
C LEU A 58 -11.92 -1.79 8.63
N ALA A 59 -12.84 -1.21 7.87
CA ALA A 59 -13.98 -1.94 7.32
C ALA A 59 -13.52 -3.10 6.43
N LYS A 60 -12.53 -2.86 5.54
CA LYS A 60 -11.97 -3.88 4.66
C LYS A 60 -11.22 -4.99 5.39
N ILE A 61 -10.56 -4.66 6.50
CA ILE A 61 -9.87 -5.65 7.34
C ILE A 61 -10.87 -6.54 8.11
N ASN A 62 -12.02 -5.98 8.49
CA ASN A 62 -13.03 -6.68 9.30
C ASN A 62 -14.14 -7.34 8.46
N GLU A 63 -14.16 -7.12 7.14
CA GLU A 63 -15.08 -7.79 6.22
C GLU A 63 -14.69 -9.27 6.16
N ALA A 64 -15.58 -10.15 6.63
CA ALA A 64 -15.47 -11.58 6.33
C ALA A 64 -15.94 -11.78 4.89
N GLU A 65 -15.19 -12.55 4.09
CA GLU A 65 -15.65 -12.98 2.75
C GLU A 65 -17.03 -13.66 2.81
#